data_AF-A0A8D2D9I5-F1
#
_entry.id   AF-A0A8D2D9I5-F1
#
_cell.length_a   1.000
_cell.length_b   1.000
_cell.length_c   1.000
_cell.angle_alpha   90.00
_cell.angle_beta   90.00
_cell.angle_gamma   90.00
#
_symmetry.space_group_name_H-M   'P 1'
#
loop_
_entity.id
_entity.type
_entity.pdbx_description
1 polymer ?
#
loop_
_entity_poly.entity_id
_entity_poly.type
_entity_poly.pdbx_seq_one_letter_code
_entity_poly.pdbx_strand_id
1 'polypeptide(L)' 'MATDWLGSIVSINCGDSLGVYQGRVSAVDQISQTISLTRPFHNGVKCLVPEVTFR' A
#
# COMPACT_ATOMS: atom_id res chain seq x y z
N MET A 1 9.53 6.14 13.01
CA MET A 1 8.13 6.48 12.70
C MET A 1 7.69 6.03 11.32
N ALA A 2 8.43 6.29 10.22
CA ALA A 2 8.00 5.88 8.87
C ALA A 2 8.48 4.49 8.43
N THR A 3 9.66 4.03 8.87
CA THR A 3 10.11 2.65 8.59
C THR A 3 9.38 1.59 9.41
N ASP A 4 8.65 1.99 10.45
CA ASP A 4 7.96 1.05 11.36
C ASP A 4 6.79 0.33 10.65
N TRP A 5 6.32 0.88 9.53
CA TRP A 5 5.29 0.25 8.72
C TRP A 5 5.81 -0.92 7.89
N LEU A 6 7.13 -1.02 7.67
CA LEU A 6 7.71 -2.05 6.81
C LEU A 6 7.37 -3.46 7.32
N GLY A 7 6.81 -4.31 6.45
CA GLY A 7 6.37 -5.66 6.81
C GLY A 7 5.01 -5.74 7.50
N SER A 8 4.42 -4.62 7.91
CA SER A 8 3.05 -4.57 8.44
C SER A 8 2.02 -4.84 7.35
N ILE A 9 0.87 -5.38 7.74
CA ILE A 9 -0.31 -5.46 6.86
C ILE A 9 -1.18 -4.25 7.15
N VAL A 10 -1.43 -3.44 6.13
CA VAL A 10 -2.16 -2.18 6.24
C VAL A 10 -3.35 -2.15 5.29
N SER A 11 -4.32 -1.31 5.63
CA SER A 11 -5.46 -0.96 4.78
C SER A 11 -5.40 0.53 4.50
N ILE A 12 -5.07 0.90 3.26
CA ILE A 12 -4.91 2.27 2.79
C ILE A 12 -6.19 2.68 2.04
N ASN A 13 -6.86 3.71 2.53
CA ASN A 13 -7.99 4.31 1.83
C ASN A 13 -7.50 5.47 0.96
N CYS A 14 -7.66 5.36 -0.35
CA CYS A 14 -7.26 6.36 -1.34
C CYS A 14 -8.43 7.25 -1.80
N GLY A 15 -9.50 7.32 -1.01
CA GLY A 15 -10.69 8.13 -1.29
C GLY A 15 -11.66 7.48 -2.28
N ASP A 16 -12.72 8.21 -2.63
CA ASP A 16 -13.86 7.65 -3.38
C ASP A 16 -13.49 7.20 -4.81
N SER A 17 -12.48 7.83 -5.42
CA SER A 17 -12.07 7.53 -6.79
C SER A 17 -11.27 6.24 -6.92
N LEU A 18 -10.42 5.98 -5.93
CA LEU A 18 -9.46 4.87 -5.95
C LEU A 18 -9.77 3.78 -4.93
N GLY A 19 -10.74 3.97 -4.04
CA GLY A 19 -11.19 3.00 -3.06
C GLY A 19 -10.11 2.60 -2.05
N VAL A 20 -10.16 1.35 -1.62
CA VAL A 20 -9.28 0.83 -0.56
C VAL A 20 -8.31 -0.21 -1.11
N TYR A 21 -7.05 -0.09 -0.71
CA TYR A 21 -5.99 -1.06 -0.98
C TYR A 21 -5.50 -1.69 0.31
N GLN A 22 -5.34 -3.01 0.33
CA GLN A 22 -4.95 -3.76 1.50
C GLN A 22 -3.78 -4.66 1.15
N GLY A 23 -2.74 -4.69 1.96
CA GLY A 23 -1.58 -5.50 1.65
C GLY A 23 -0.45 -5.34 2.63
N ARG A 24 0.61 -6.11 2.40
CA ARG A 24 1.82 -6.01 3.20
C ARG A 24 2.72 -4.91 2.64
N VAL A 25 3.23 -4.05 3.51
CA VAL A 25 4.17 -2.99 3.14
C VAL A 25 5.51 -3.62 2.75
N SER A 26 5.93 -3.41 1.50
CA SER A 26 7.22 -3.88 0.96
C SER A 26 8.32 -2.83 1.03
N ALA A 27 7.97 -1.54 0.92
CA ALA A 27 8.91 -0.43 0.99
C ALA A 27 8.24 0.81 1.57
N VAL A 28 9.03 1.65 2.25
CA VAL A 28 8.65 2.99 2.66
C VAL A 28 9.78 3.93 2.30
N ASP A 29 9.50 4.93 1.48
CA ASP A 29 10.45 5.98 1.12
C ASP A 29 10.11 7.25 1.91
N GLN A 30 11.00 7.64 2.82
CA GLN A 30 10.79 8.81 3.69
C GLN A 30 10.99 10.15 2.96
N ILE A 31 11.80 10.16 1.90
CA ILE A 31 12.15 11.38 1.17
C ILE A 31 10.98 11.78 0.26
N SER A 32 10.45 10.79 -0.46
CA SER A 32 9.32 10.91 -1.39
C SER A 32 7.97 10.79 -0.68
N GLN A 33 7.98 10.41 0.60
CA GLN A 33 6.80 10.13 1.43
C GLN A 33 5.85 9.12 0.76
N THR A 34 6.42 8.02 0.27
CA THR A 34 5.65 6.97 -0.42
C THR A 34 5.70 5.64 0.31
N ILE A 35 4.63 4.86 0.18
CA ILE A 35 4.49 3.51 0.72
C ILE A 35 4.16 2.52 -0.39
N SER A 36 4.87 1.41 -0.47
CA SER A 36 4.62 0.33 -1.43
C SER A 36 3.97 -0.86 -0.75
N LEU A 37 2.92 -1.40 -1.37
CA LEU A 37 2.27 -2.65 -0.96
C LEU A 37 2.59 -3.77 -1.95
N THR A 38 3.04 -4.91 -1.45
CA THR A 38 3.24 -6.11 -2.27
C THR A 38 1.98 -6.99 -2.28
N ARG A 39 1.65 -7.48 -3.48
CA ARG A 39 0.47 -8.31 -3.79
C ARG A 39 -0.81 -7.77 -3.14
N PRO A 40 -1.16 -6.49 -3.35
CA PRO A 40 -2.28 -5.90 -2.65
C PRO A 40 -3.62 -6.48 -3.13
N PHE A 41 -4.62 -6.31 -2.29
CA PHE A 41 -6.03 -6.47 -2.61
C PHE A 41 -6.63 -5.07 -2.76
N HIS A 42 -7.48 -4.91 -3.76
CA HIS A 42 -8.22 -3.68 -4.01
C HIS A 42 -9.71 -4.00 -4.01
N ASN A 43 -10.47 -3.34 -3.13
CA ASN A 43 -11.91 -3.57 -2.95
C ASN A 43 -12.30 -5.06 -2.80
N GLY A 44 -11.47 -5.83 -2.08
CA GLY A 44 -11.69 -7.27 -1.84
C GLY A 44 -11.18 -8.21 -2.93
N VAL A 45 -10.63 -7.70 -4.03
CA VAL A 45 -10.08 -8.51 -5.14
C VAL A 45 -8.57 -8.33 -5.24
N LYS A 46 -7.82 -9.41 -5.45
CA LYS A 46 -6.36 -9.35 -5.60
C LYS A 46 -5.99 -8.52 -6.85
N CYS A 47 -5.10 -7.54 -6.68
CA CYS A 47 -4.56 -6.79 -7.80
C CYS A 47 -3.75 -7.68 -8.74
N LEU A 48 -3.84 -7.41 -10.05
CA LEU A 48 -3.00 -8.05 -11.06
C LEU A 48 -1.55 -7.58 -10.95
N VAL A 49 -1.35 -6.34 -10.51
CA VAL A 49 -0.04 -5.74 -10.33
C VAL A 49 0.60 -6.27 -9.04
N PRO A 50 1.85 -6.77 -9.09
CA PRO A 50 2.51 -7.39 -7.94
C PRO A 50 2.92 -6.39 -6.85
N GLU A 51 3.02 -5.10 -7.18
CA GLU A 51 3.35 -4.04 -6.23
C GLU A 51 2.66 -2.74 -6.64
N VAL A 52 2.14 -2.00 -5.66
CA VAL A 52 1.52 -0.68 -5.87
C VAL A 52 2.11 0.31 -4.88
N THR A 53 2.54 1.46 -5.37
CA THR A 53 3.13 2.54 -4.57
C THR A 53 2.17 3.71 -4.46
N PHE A 54 1.98 4.20 -3.24
CA PHE A 54 1.10 5.31 -2.88
C PHE A 54 1.94 6.45 -2.31
N ARG A 55 1.49 7.69 -2.51
CA ARG A 55 2.05 8.91 -1.92
C ARG A 55 1.03 9.49 -0.94
#